data_AF-A0A516PTM9-F1
#
_entry.id   AF-A0A516PTM9-F1
#
_cell.length_a   1.000
_cell.length_b   1.000
_cell.length_c   1.000
_cell.angle_alpha   90.00
_cell.angle_beta   90.00
_cell.angle_gamma   90.00
#
_symmetry.space_group_name_H-M   'P 1'
#
loop_
_entity.id
_entity.type
_entity.pdbx_description
1 polymer ?
#
loop_
_entity_poly.entity_id
_entity_poly.type
_entity_poly.pdbx_seq_one_letter_code
_entity_poly.pdbx_strand_id
1 'polypeptide(L)'
;MNPHGWGGPGPGFHTWGGGVPFFAPFLGVVMFLLTLLLIGAVLFFLARKGKIGPPPWAAGGNRIGPLSPEFEARKLLATRFANGEIASDEFLERAAALNWTPGVDHHPQNGKKSKS
;
A
#
# COMPACT_ATOMS: atom_id res chain seq x y z
N MET A 1 -66.88 -27.19 29.57
CA MET A 1 -66.77 -26.12 28.56
C MET A 1 -65.52 -25.32 28.87
N ASN A 2 -64.42 -25.63 28.19
CA ASN A 2 -63.19 -24.83 28.28
C ASN A 2 -63.12 -23.99 27.00
N PRO A 3 -63.17 -22.65 27.09
CA PRO A 3 -63.07 -21.80 25.91
C PRO A 3 -61.63 -21.83 25.39
N HIS A 4 -61.53 -21.98 24.09
CA HIS A 4 -60.31 -22.13 23.31
C HIS A 4 -59.49 -20.82 23.36
N GLY A 5 -58.44 -20.80 24.17
CA GLY A 5 -57.43 -19.75 24.19
C GLY A 5 -56.20 -20.19 23.40
N TRP A 6 -56.12 -19.69 22.17
CA TRP A 6 -55.05 -19.84 21.19
C TRP A 6 -53.63 -19.67 21.75
N GLY A 7 -52.73 -20.57 21.29
CA GLY A 7 -51.30 -20.31 21.04
C GLY A 7 -50.48 -19.64 22.15
N GLY A 8 -49.80 -20.45 22.97
CA GLY A 8 -48.73 -19.95 23.84
C GLY A 8 -47.61 -19.28 23.01
N PRO A 9 -47.04 -18.17 23.49
CA PRO A 9 -46.05 -17.40 22.75
C PRO A 9 -44.82 -18.26 22.49
N GLY A 10 -44.43 -18.39 21.21
CA GLY A 10 -43.12 -18.95 20.84
C GLY A 10 -42.00 -18.11 21.48
N PRO A 11 -40.74 -18.59 21.46
CA PRO A 11 -39.60 -17.87 22.05
C PRO A 11 -39.35 -16.56 21.29
N GLY A 12 -40.12 -15.52 21.61
CA GLY A 12 -39.93 -14.17 21.15
C GLY A 12 -38.73 -13.60 21.90
N PHE A 13 -37.72 -13.20 21.15
CA PHE A 13 -36.62 -12.39 21.67
C PHE A 13 -37.24 -11.05 22.10
N HIS A 14 -37.62 -10.94 23.37
CA HIS A 14 -38.08 -9.69 23.96
C HIS A 14 -36.88 -8.73 24.04
N THR A 15 -36.69 -7.91 23.01
CA THR A 15 -35.87 -6.69 23.12
C THR A 15 -36.59 -5.71 24.03
N TRP A 16 -36.41 -5.89 25.33
CA TRP A 16 -36.91 -5.02 26.40
C TRP A 16 -36.06 -3.74 26.39
N GLY A 17 -36.64 -2.61 25.99
CA GLY A 17 -36.04 -1.27 26.10
C GLY A 17 -34.93 -0.97 25.10
N GLY A 18 -35.31 -0.48 23.91
CA GLY A 18 -34.40 0.02 22.86
C GLY A 18 -33.68 1.31 23.25
N GLY A 19 -32.81 1.24 24.26
CA GLY A 19 -31.88 2.31 24.64
C GLY A 19 -30.46 1.83 24.43
N VAL A 20 -29.65 2.61 23.70
CA VAL A 20 -28.22 2.33 23.57
C VAL A 20 -27.60 2.41 24.98
N PRO A 21 -26.91 1.36 25.48
CA PRO A 21 -26.36 1.38 26.83
C PRO A 21 -25.37 2.54 27.01
N PHE A 22 -25.34 3.16 28.20
CA PHE A 22 -24.54 4.36 28.47
C PHE A 22 -23.03 4.20 28.19
N PHE A 23 -22.53 2.96 28.19
CA PHE A 23 -21.13 2.62 27.89
C PHE A 23 -20.86 2.40 26.39
N ALA A 24 -21.88 2.26 25.56
CA ALA A 24 -21.73 2.05 24.12
C ALA A 24 -20.90 3.13 23.40
N PRO A 25 -21.05 4.45 23.66
CA PRO A 25 -20.19 5.45 23.03
C PRO A 25 -18.73 5.28 23.43
N PHE A 26 -18.45 4.93 24.70
CA PHE A 26 -17.09 4.66 25.18
C PHE A 26 -16.50 3.42 24.50
N LEU A 27 -17.30 2.35 24.35
CA LEU A 27 -16.88 1.14 23.66
C LEU A 27 -16.56 1.42 22.17
N GLY A 28 -17.35 2.26 21.51
CA GLY A 28 -17.11 2.71 20.14
C GLY A 28 -15.82 3.51 20.00
N VAL A 29 -15.57 4.47 20.91
CA VAL A 29 -14.35 5.28 20.93
C VAL A 29 -13.11 4.41 21.18
N VAL A 30 -13.18 3.47 22.12
CA VAL A 30 -12.07 2.53 22.40
C VAL A 30 -11.79 1.65 21.20
N MET A 31 -12.82 1.08 20.56
CA MET A 31 -12.65 0.28 19.33
C MET A 31 -12.07 1.09 18.17
N PHE A 32 -12.51 2.34 18.01
CA PHE A 32 -11.97 3.25 16.99
C PHE A 32 -10.49 3.55 17.22
N LEU A 33 -10.10 3.91 18.45
CA LEU A 33 -8.71 4.17 18.83
C LEU A 33 -7.83 2.92 18.63
N LEU A 34 -8.33 1.74 19.01
CA LEU A 34 -7.62 0.48 18.85
C LEU A 34 -7.43 0.13 17.37
N THR A 35 -8.42 0.42 16.52
CA THR A 35 -8.32 0.27 15.07
C THR A 35 -7.26 1.19 14.48
N LEU A 36 -7.23 2.48 14.88
CA LEU A 36 -6.21 3.42 14.44
C LEU A 36 -4.80 2.98 14.87
N LEU A 37 -4.66 2.49 16.10
CA LEU A 37 -3.39 1.96 16.60
C LEU A 37 -2.95 0.74 15.78
N LEU A 38 -3.86 -0.16 15.44
CA LEU A 38 -3.57 -1.34 14.62
C LEU A 38 -3.09 -0.94 13.22
N ILE A 39 -3.80 0.00 12.57
CA ILE A 39 -3.41 0.53 11.25
C ILE A 39 -2.01 1.15 11.32
N GLY A 40 -1.76 2.00 12.33
CA GLY A 40 -0.45 2.61 12.56
C GLY A 40 0.65 1.57 12.78
N ALA A 41 0.39 0.54 13.58
CA ALA A 41 1.33 -0.54 13.86
C ALA A 41 1.63 -1.39 12.62
N VAL A 42 0.61 -1.70 11.82
CA VAL A 42 0.77 -2.42 10.55
C VAL A 42 1.62 -1.61 9.58
N LEU A 43 1.31 -0.32 9.40
CA LEU A 43 2.09 0.59 8.55
C LEU A 43 3.54 0.70 9.04
N PHE A 44 3.75 0.86 10.34
CA PHE A 44 5.08 0.97 10.94
C PHE A 44 5.89 -0.33 10.77
N PHE A 45 5.28 -1.48 11.04
CA PHE A 45 5.94 -2.78 10.92
C PHE A 45 6.29 -3.09 9.46
N LEU A 46 5.41 -2.73 8.54
CA LEU A 46 5.59 -2.99 7.13
C LEU A 46 6.59 -1.97 6.50
N ALA A 47 6.66 -0.73 6.99
CA ALA A 47 7.74 0.23 6.69
C ALA A 47 9.10 -0.24 7.24
N ARG A 48 9.14 -0.75 8.48
CA ARG A 48 10.36 -1.26 9.12
C ARG A 48 10.91 -2.50 8.42
N LYS A 49 10.05 -3.34 7.82
CA LYS A 49 10.45 -4.52 7.06
C LYS A 49 10.93 -4.24 5.64
N GLY A 50 10.99 -2.97 5.21
CA GLY A 50 11.52 -2.58 3.89
C GLY A 50 10.69 -3.09 2.70
N LYS A 51 9.46 -3.57 2.94
CA LYS A 51 8.57 -4.15 1.92
C LYS A 51 7.48 -3.19 1.43
N ILE A 52 7.45 -1.94 1.93
CA ILE A 52 6.58 -0.88 1.41
C ILE A 52 7.41 0.09 0.58
N GLY A 53 7.45 -0.14 -0.73
CA GLY A 53 7.27 1.00 -1.64
C GLY A 53 5.89 1.62 -1.38
N PRO A 54 5.72 2.93 -1.54
CA PRO A 54 4.58 3.71 -1.04
C PRO A 54 3.22 3.09 -1.40
N PRO A 55 2.20 3.25 -0.54
CA PRO A 55 0.90 2.58 -0.72
C PRO A 55 0.25 2.97 -2.06
N PRO A 56 -0.51 2.07 -2.71
CA PRO A 56 -1.02 2.25 -4.07
C PRO A 56 -1.93 3.48 -4.26
N TRP A 57 -2.56 3.99 -3.19
CA TRP A 57 -3.32 5.24 -3.23
C TRP A 57 -2.49 6.50 -2.94
N ALA A 58 -1.36 6.39 -2.22
CA ALA A 58 -0.36 7.47 -2.15
C ALA A 58 0.57 7.47 -3.37
N ALA A 59 0.51 6.42 -4.19
CA ALA A 59 1.16 6.35 -5.50
C ALA A 59 0.45 7.20 -6.57
N GLY A 60 -0.68 7.85 -6.25
CA GLY A 60 -1.33 8.88 -7.06
C GLY A 60 -0.56 10.20 -7.14
N GLY A 61 0.60 10.32 -6.48
CA GLY A 61 1.46 11.49 -6.59
C GLY A 61 2.71 11.31 -7.46
N ASN A 62 3.27 10.09 -7.61
CA ASN A 62 4.51 9.95 -8.41
C ASN A 62 5.04 8.52 -8.72
N ARG A 63 4.27 7.43 -8.64
CA ARG A 63 4.82 6.07 -8.91
C ARG A 63 3.94 5.12 -9.75
N ILE A 64 2.93 5.65 -10.42
CA ILE A 64 2.20 4.95 -11.50
C ILE A 64 2.16 5.88 -12.73
N GLY A 65 3.28 6.52 -13.04
CA GLY A 65 3.57 6.80 -14.45
C GLY A 65 4.11 5.50 -15.03
N PRO A 66 3.93 5.20 -16.33
CA PRO A 66 4.77 4.20 -16.99
C PRO A 66 6.21 4.48 -16.55
N LEU A 67 6.94 3.45 -16.11
CA LEU A 67 8.40 3.52 -16.02
C LEU A 67 8.82 4.32 -17.25
N SER A 68 9.43 5.50 -17.06
CA SER A 68 9.72 6.44 -18.14
C SER A 68 10.17 5.64 -19.37
N PRO A 69 9.68 5.89 -20.59
CA PRO A 69 10.04 5.09 -21.76
C PRO A 69 11.57 4.92 -21.91
N GLU A 70 12.34 5.88 -21.39
CA GLU A 70 13.79 5.81 -21.25
C GLU A 70 14.28 4.66 -20.35
N PHE A 71 13.62 4.40 -19.23
CA PHE A 71 13.94 3.30 -18.32
C PHE A 71 13.71 1.94 -18.99
N GLU A 72 12.61 1.76 -19.70
CA GLU A 72 12.36 0.53 -20.45
C GLU A 72 13.38 0.33 -21.57
N ALA A 73 13.72 1.41 -22.29
CA ALA A 73 14.75 1.39 -23.32
C ALA A 73 16.13 1.00 -22.76
N ARG A 74 16.55 1.54 -21.60
CA ARG A 74 17.80 1.15 -20.92
C ARG A 74 17.78 -0.33 -20.52
N LYS A 75 16.66 -0.82 -19.98
CA LYS A 75 16.51 -2.23 -19.59
C LYS A 75 16.64 -3.17 -20.79
N LEU A 76 16.00 -2.83 -21.89
CA LEU A 76 16.05 -3.63 -23.12
C LEU A 76 17.46 -3.62 -23.72
N LEU A 77 18.12 -2.45 -23.74
CA LEU A 77 19.50 -2.32 -24.20
C LEU A 77 20.47 -3.17 -23.36
N ALA A 78 20.35 -3.11 -22.03
CA ALA A 78 21.16 -3.92 -21.12
C ALA A 78 20.94 -5.42 -21.31
N THR A 79 19.68 -5.83 -21.50
CA THR A 79 19.31 -7.24 -21.71
C THR A 79 19.94 -7.78 -23.00
N ARG A 80 19.90 -7.00 -24.09
CA ARG A 80 20.53 -7.38 -25.36
C ARG A 80 22.04 -7.47 -25.27
N PHE A 81 22.68 -6.55 -24.54
CA PHE A 81 24.13 -6.59 -24.32
C PHE A 81 24.53 -7.83 -23.52
N ALA A 82 23.78 -8.16 -22.46
CA ALA A 82 24.03 -9.36 -21.67
C ALA A 82 23.85 -10.66 -22.47
N ASN A 83 22.90 -10.68 -23.41
CA ASN A 83 22.69 -11.82 -24.31
C ASN A 83 23.73 -11.91 -25.44
N GLY A 84 24.57 -10.88 -25.62
CA GLY A 84 25.51 -10.80 -26.75
C GLY A 84 24.83 -10.48 -28.10
N GLU A 85 23.60 -9.97 -28.08
CA GLU A 85 22.85 -9.55 -29.29
C GLU A 85 23.32 -8.21 -29.87
N ILE A 86 24.10 -7.45 -29.09
CA ILE A 86 24.63 -6.13 -29.46
C ILE A 86 26.10 -6.03 -29.04
N ALA A 87 26.92 -5.44 -29.91
CA ALA A 87 28.34 -5.21 -29.64
C ALA A 87 28.55 -4.05 -28.65
N SER A 88 29.71 -3.99 -28.01
CA SER A 88 30.01 -3.02 -26.95
C SER A 88 30.04 -1.57 -27.44
N ASP A 89 30.51 -1.35 -28.66
CA ASP A 89 30.52 -0.04 -29.34
C ASP A 89 29.09 0.46 -29.61
N GLU A 90 28.23 -0.40 -30.16
CA GLU A 90 26.83 -0.08 -30.42
C GLU A 90 26.03 0.13 -29.12
N PHE A 91 26.35 -0.61 -28.07
CA PHE A 91 25.79 -0.41 -26.74
C PHE A 91 26.14 0.98 -26.18
N LEU A 92 27.39 1.41 -26.30
CA LEU A 92 27.84 2.71 -25.80
C LEU A 92 27.22 3.87 -26.58
N GLU A 93 27.08 3.75 -27.90
CA GLU A 93 26.41 4.74 -28.74
C GLU A 93 24.94 4.91 -28.33
N ARG A 94 24.23 3.79 -28.14
CA ARG A 94 22.82 3.81 -27.73
C ARG A 94 22.64 4.28 -26.29
N ALA A 95 23.56 3.91 -25.39
CA ALA A 95 23.54 4.40 -24.02
C ALA A 95 23.74 5.92 -23.97
N ALA A 96 24.67 6.46 -24.77
CA ALA A 96 24.89 7.91 -24.89
C ALA A 96 23.68 8.64 -25.47
N ALA A 97 23.01 8.08 -26.49
CA ALA A 97 21.77 8.63 -27.04
C ALA A 97 20.63 8.68 -26.01
N LEU A 98 20.63 7.75 -25.05
CA LEU A 98 19.70 7.70 -23.92
C LEU A 98 20.16 8.51 -22.69
N ASN A 99 21.22 9.33 -22.82
CA ASN A 99 21.90 10.05 -21.74
C ASN A 99 22.18 9.15 -20.52
N TRP A 100 22.51 7.89 -20.81
CA TRP A 100 22.74 6.86 -19.83
C TRP A 100 24.22 6.49 -19.83
N THR A 101 24.86 6.60 -18.67
CA THR A 101 26.23 6.17 -18.44
C THR A 101 26.22 4.83 -17.70
N PRO A 102 26.54 3.72 -18.39
CA PRO A 102 26.63 2.40 -17.76
C PRO A 102 27.69 2.43 -16.65
N GLY A 103 27.31 2.01 -15.43
CA GLY A 103 28.21 2.02 -14.26
C GLY A 103 28.10 3.24 -13.35
N VAL A 104 27.29 4.25 -13.70
CA VAL A 104 26.93 5.34 -12.77
C VAL A 104 25.54 5.04 -12.21
N ASP A 105 25.47 4.38 -11.06
CA ASP A 105 24.22 4.21 -10.34
C ASP A 105 23.70 5.58 -9.87
N HIS A 106 22.71 6.12 -10.58
CA HIS A 106 21.89 7.21 -10.06
C HIS A 106 20.95 6.65 -8.97
N HIS A 107 21.53 6.22 -7.84
CA HIS A 107 20.75 6.09 -6.62
C HIS A 107 20.25 7.51 -6.30
N PRO A 108 18.93 7.78 -6.26
CA PRO A 108 18.46 9.06 -5.78
C PRO A 108 18.92 9.17 -4.33
N GLN A 109 19.92 10.02 -4.08
CA GLN A 109 20.36 10.36 -2.73
C GLN A 109 19.17 11.05 -2.07
N ASN A 110 18.43 10.27 -1.29
CA ASN A 110 17.42 10.72 -0.36
C ASN A 110 18.04 11.78 0.54
N GLY A 111 17.62 13.02 0.36
CA GLY A 111 18.18 14.21 1.00
C GLY A 111 18.17 14.12 2.52
N LYS A 112 19.29 13.70 3.10
CA LYS A 112 19.59 13.98 4.50
C LYS A 112 20.02 15.45 4.58
N LYS A 113 19.05 16.34 4.81
CA LYS A 113 19.33 17.68 5.37
C LYS A 113 19.99 17.48 6.73
N SER A 114 21.32 17.58 6.78
CA SER A 114 22.06 17.86 8.01
C SER A 114 21.70 19.27 8.44
N LYS A 115 20.90 19.40 9.50
CA LYS A 115 20.62 20.68 10.15
C LYS A 115 21.85 21.01 11.00
N SER A 116 22.47 22.14 10.68
CA SER A 116 23.47 22.83 11.50
C SER A 116 22.91 23.21 12.87
#